data_AF-A0A537N762-F1
#
_entry.id   AF-A0A537N762-F1
#
_cell.length_a   1.000
_cell.length_b   1.000
_cell.length_c   1.000
_cell.angle_alpha   90.00
_cell.angle_beta   90.00
_cell.angle_gamma   90.00
#
_symmetry.space_group_name_H-M   'P 1'
#
loop_
_entity.id
_entity.type
_entity.pdbx_description
1 polymer ?
#
loop_
_entity_poly.entity_id
_entity_poly.type
_entity_poly.pdbx_seq_one_letter_code
_entity_poly.pdbx_strand_id
1 'polypeptide(L)'
;GTRKIAADGRPVERTLLVRAEEVAWTDIWDVVGLRGTASDQFALTDHFVRHDHGFSRDFAYPARERREPGPLYRMSAMTCYETGFAGVALGIARGALDDFVDTARTKIPRGAKSPIRDSAVVQTGLAQAEIDVRSARAWLLQSLAGIWKRVSDGSDLSIEDRIAIRGASTNAIHKAREAVDFAYNAAGATAIFHSHPLERRFRDIHTVTQQLQGRLSHFETVGAWMMGAETDLTWV
;
A
#
# COMPACT_ATOMS: atom_id res chain seq x y z
N GLY A 1 -9.45 -19.26 -27.71
CA GLY A 1 -10.90 -19.11 -27.43
C GLY A 1 -11.39 -17.74 -27.87
N THR A 2 -12.69 -17.57 -28.09
CA THR A 2 -13.29 -16.28 -28.50
C THR A 2 -13.32 -15.30 -27.33
N ARG A 3 -12.91 -14.05 -27.55
CA ARG A 3 -12.93 -12.99 -26.54
C ARG A 3 -14.37 -12.71 -26.09
N LYS A 4 -14.63 -12.73 -24.77
CA LYS A 4 -15.92 -12.31 -24.21
C LYS A 4 -15.95 -10.79 -24.04
N ILE A 5 -17.02 -10.17 -24.53
CA ILE A 5 -17.28 -8.73 -24.44
C ILE A 5 -18.45 -8.51 -23.46
N ALA A 6 -18.31 -7.55 -22.56
CA ALA A 6 -19.34 -7.14 -21.62
C ALA A 6 -20.38 -6.22 -22.31
N ALA A 7 -21.51 -5.97 -21.63
CA ALA A 7 -22.60 -5.14 -22.16
C ALA A 7 -22.19 -3.69 -22.47
N ASP A 8 -21.11 -3.20 -21.87
CA ASP A 8 -20.52 -1.87 -22.10
C ASP A 8 -19.48 -1.86 -23.24
N GLY A 9 -19.36 -2.96 -24.00
CA GLY A 9 -18.43 -3.07 -25.13
C GLY A 9 -16.97 -3.37 -24.74
N ARG A 10 -16.64 -3.42 -23.44
CA ARG A 10 -15.28 -3.73 -22.98
C ARG A 10 -15.05 -5.24 -22.85
N PRO A 11 -13.81 -5.72 -22.95
CA PRO A 11 -13.48 -7.12 -22.65
C PRO A 11 -13.86 -7.46 -21.22
N VAL A 12 -14.40 -8.67 -21.00
CA VAL A 12 -14.63 -9.18 -19.64
C VAL A 12 -13.28 -9.48 -18.98
N GLU A 13 -12.98 -8.79 -17.89
CA GLU A 13 -11.81 -9.09 -17.05
C GLU A 13 -12.14 -10.15 -16.00
N ARG A 14 -11.30 -11.17 -15.90
CA ARG A 14 -11.42 -12.25 -14.92
C ARG A 14 -10.09 -12.48 -14.23
N THR A 15 -10.16 -12.84 -12.95
CA THR A 15 -9.05 -13.47 -12.25
C THR A 15 -9.17 -14.98 -12.47
N LEU A 16 -8.07 -15.61 -12.88
CA LEU A 16 -7.99 -17.04 -13.14
C LEU A 16 -7.16 -17.70 -12.03
N LEU A 17 -7.64 -18.84 -11.55
CA LEU A 17 -6.95 -19.67 -10.58
C LEU A 17 -6.29 -20.83 -11.35
N VAL A 18 -4.99 -20.98 -11.17
CA VAL A 18 -4.18 -22.05 -11.74
C VAL A 18 -3.35 -22.69 -10.62
N ARG A 19 -2.94 -23.94 -10.80
CA ARG A 19 -2.05 -24.59 -9.82
C ARG A 19 -0.63 -24.07 -9.99
N ALA A 20 0.08 -23.88 -8.88
CA ALA A 20 1.44 -23.35 -8.90
C ALA A 20 2.43 -24.30 -9.60
N GLU A 21 2.16 -25.61 -9.61
CA GLU A 21 2.96 -26.58 -10.37
C GLU A 21 2.76 -26.50 -11.89
N GLU A 22 1.73 -25.79 -12.37
CA GLU A 22 1.40 -25.68 -13.80
C GLU A 22 1.99 -24.44 -14.46
N VAL A 23 2.60 -23.54 -13.69
CA VAL A 23 3.21 -22.31 -14.20
C VAL A 23 4.73 -22.49 -14.33
N ALA A 24 5.30 -21.87 -15.36
CA ALA A 24 6.75 -21.73 -15.48
C ALA A 24 7.18 -20.46 -14.72
N TRP A 25 7.93 -20.62 -13.64
CA TRP A 25 8.49 -19.51 -12.86
C TRP A 25 9.77 -18.99 -13.50
N THR A 26 9.94 -17.67 -13.50
CA THR A 26 11.16 -16.98 -13.92
C THR A 26 11.61 -16.07 -12.79
N ASP A 27 12.76 -16.39 -12.19
CA ASP A 27 13.41 -15.52 -11.21
C ASP A 27 13.88 -14.24 -11.91
N ILE A 28 13.24 -13.13 -11.55
CA ILE A 28 13.57 -11.80 -12.07
C ILE A 28 13.65 -10.75 -10.95
N TRP A 29 13.45 -11.15 -9.69
CA TRP A 29 13.25 -10.21 -8.58
C TRP A 29 14.56 -9.70 -7.95
N ASP A 30 15.53 -9.29 -8.77
CA ASP A 30 16.74 -8.58 -8.30
C ASP A 30 16.46 -7.07 -8.19
N VAL A 31 15.88 -6.69 -7.05
CA VAL A 31 15.40 -5.34 -6.78
C VAL A 31 16.12 -4.69 -5.61
N VAL A 32 16.02 -3.36 -5.51
CA VAL A 32 16.65 -2.58 -4.45
C VAL A 32 15.98 -2.78 -3.09
N GLY A 33 14.66 -2.89 -3.02
CA GLY A 33 13.91 -3.10 -1.77
C GLY A 33 12.77 -4.10 -1.96
N LEU A 34 12.14 -4.52 -0.86
CA LEU A 34 11.18 -5.64 -0.83
C LEU A 34 11.74 -6.93 -1.45
N ARG A 35 13.06 -7.14 -1.37
CA ARG A 35 13.74 -8.32 -1.93
C ARG A 35 13.13 -9.63 -1.42
N GLY A 36 12.73 -9.66 -0.14
CA GLY A 36 12.14 -10.84 0.50
C GLY A 36 10.73 -11.21 0.03
N THR A 37 10.10 -10.43 -0.86
CA THR A 37 8.78 -10.79 -1.40
C THR A 37 8.85 -11.78 -2.54
N ALA A 38 10.01 -11.92 -3.21
CA ALA A 38 10.20 -12.78 -4.38
C ALA A 38 9.03 -12.65 -5.37
N SER A 39 8.74 -11.41 -5.80
CA SER A 39 7.61 -11.11 -6.70
C SER A 39 7.96 -11.46 -8.15
N ASP A 40 8.39 -12.70 -8.34
CA ASP A 40 8.85 -13.25 -9.61
C ASP A 40 7.75 -13.33 -10.65
N GLN A 41 8.18 -13.42 -11.90
CA GLN A 41 7.29 -13.62 -13.01
C GLN A 41 6.92 -15.10 -13.13
N PHE A 42 5.71 -15.36 -13.58
CA PHE A 42 5.31 -16.68 -14.04
C PHE A 42 4.69 -16.59 -15.44
N ALA A 43 4.75 -17.69 -16.18
CA ALA A 43 4.19 -17.81 -17.51
C ALA A 43 3.31 -19.06 -17.64
N LEU A 44 2.27 -18.93 -18.46
CA LEU A 44 1.41 -20.00 -18.93
C LEU A 44 1.39 -19.92 -20.46
N THR A 45 1.53 -21.05 -21.15
CA THR A 45 1.47 -21.13 -22.62
C THR A 45 0.43 -22.16 -23.01
N ASP A 46 -0.51 -21.75 -23.87
CA ASP A 46 -1.62 -22.59 -24.35
C ASP A 46 -2.33 -23.38 -23.23
N HIS A 47 -2.58 -22.71 -22.10
CA HIS A 47 -3.11 -23.33 -20.91
C HIS A 47 -4.64 -23.17 -20.82
N PHE A 48 -5.35 -24.28 -20.67
CA PHE A 48 -6.80 -24.28 -20.49
C PHE A 48 -7.17 -24.12 -19.00
N VAL A 49 -7.79 -23.00 -18.65
CA VAL A 49 -8.41 -22.79 -17.33
C VAL A 49 -9.89 -23.09 -17.41
N ARG A 50 -10.39 -24.02 -16.57
CA ARG A 50 -11.82 -24.30 -16.48
C ARG A 50 -12.59 -23.06 -16.03
N HIS A 51 -13.80 -22.87 -16.54
CA HIS A 51 -14.63 -21.71 -16.23
C HIS A 51 -14.90 -21.54 -14.72
N ASP A 52 -15.03 -22.64 -13.99
CA ASP A 52 -15.24 -22.65 -12.53
C ASP A 52 -13.98 -22.34 -11.72
N HIS A 53 -12.81 -22.26 -12.36
CA HIS A 53 -11.53 -21.81 -11.80
C HIS A 53 -11.22 -20.36 -12.18
N GLY A 54 -12.25 -19.54 -12.38
CA GLY A 54 -12.07 -18.11 -12.59
C GLY A 54 -13.32 -17.35 -12.19
N PHE A 55 -13.14 -16.09 -11.82
CA PHE A 55 -14.22 -15.20 -11.40
C PHE A 55 -14.04 -13.81 -12.00
N SER A 56 -15.13 -13.11 -12.26
CA SER A 56 -15.07 -11.69 -12.64
C SER A 56 -14.48 -10.88 -11.50
N ARG A 57 -13.63 -9.90 -11.81
CA ARG A 57 -13.18 -8.94 -10.80
C ARG A 57 -14.38 -8.17 -10.24
N ASP A 58 -14.29 -7.81 -8.97
CA ASP A 58 -15.29 -7.08 -8.20
C ASP A 58 -15.22 -5.56 -8.41
N PHE A 59 -14.67 -5.11 -9.54
CA PHE A 59 -14.70 -3.70 -9.95
C PHE A 59 -16.12 -3.21 -10.24
N ALA A 60 -17.02 -4.12 -10.63
CA ALA A 60 -18.44 -3.80 -10.77
C ALA A 60 -19.12 -3.83 -9.39
N TYR A 61 -19.90 -2.79 -9.09
CA TYR A 61 -20.70 -2.71 -7.87
C TYR A 61 -22.19 -2.81 -8.20
N PRO A 62 -22.92 -3.78 -7.62
CA PRO A 62 -22.42 -4.87 -6.77
C PRO A 62 -21.60 -5.92 -7.55
N ALA A 63 -20.72 -6.63 -6.85
CA ALA A 63 -19.91 -7.70 -7.42
C ALA A 63 -20.81 -8.82 -7.99
N ARG A 64 -20.72 -9.05 -9.31
CA ARG A 64 -21.65 -9.94 -10.05
C ARG A 64 -21.57 -11.42 -9.65
N GLU A 65 -20.39 -11.88 -9.24
CA GLU A 65 -20.12 -13.29 -8.94
C GLU A 65 -19.86 -13.55 -7.44
N ARG A 66 -20.21 -12.60 -6.56
CA ARG A 66 -20.11 -12.80 -5.10
C ARG A 66 -21.08 -13.89 -4.64
N ARG A 67 -20.55 -14.91 -3.95
CA ARG A 67 -21.34 -16.03 -3.41
C ARG A 67 -21.50 -15.97 -1.89
N GLU A 68 -20.46 -15.53 -1.20
CA GLU A 68 -20.45 -15.45 0.25
C GLU A 68 -21.10 -14.13 0.73
N PRO A 69 -22.09 -14.19 1.65
CA PRO A 69 -22.82 -12.99 2.09
C PRO A 69 -22.12 -12.23 3.22
N GLY A 70 -21.06 -12.82 3.81
CA GLY A 70 -20.37 -12.26 4.97
C GLY A 70 -19.73 -10.89 4.68
N PRO A 71 -19.61 -10.02 5.70
CA PRO A 71 -19.18 -8.63 5.52
C PRO A 71 -17.80 -8.49 4.86
N LEU A 72 -16.87 -9.40 5.16
CA LEU A 72 -15.54 -9.42 4.54
C LEU A 72 -15.61 -9.51 3.01
N TYR A 73 -16.55 -10.27 2.46
CA TYR A 73 -16.72 -10.49 1.02
C TYR A 73 -17.47 -9.33 0.33
N ARG A 74 -17.89 -8.33 1.10
CA ARG A 74 -18.42 -7.06 0.58
C ARG A 74 -17.36 -5.97 0.52
N MET A 75 -16.21 -6.19 1.17
CA MET A 75 -15.01 -5.40 0.90
C MET A 75 -14.44 -5.85 -0.44
N SER A 76 -14.14 -4.89 -1.31
CA SER A 76 -13.55 -5.26 -2.60
C SER A 76 -12.10 -5.74 -2.44
N ALA A 77 -11.64 -6.56 -3.39
CA ALA A 77 -10.24 -6.95 -3.49
C ALA A 77 -9.33 -5.72 -3.60
N MET A 78 -9.77 -4.65 -4.29
CA MET A 78 -9.02 -3.41 -4.37
C MET A 78 -8.90 -2.73 -2.99
N THR A 79 -9.99 -2.66 -2.23
CA THR A 79 -10.00 -2.09 -0.86
C THR A 79 -9.10 -2.87 0.09
N CYS A 80 -9.12 -4.20 0.02
CA CYS A 80 -8.22 -5.04 0.80
C CYS A 80 -6.75 -4.85 0.38
N TYR A 81 -6.49 -4.66 -0.91
CA TYR A 81 -5.14 -4.51 -1.44
C TYR A 81 -4.51 -3.16 -1.07
N GLU A 82 -5.20 -2.05 -1.28
CA GLU A 82 -4.70 -0.72 -0.92
C GLU A 82 -4.43 -0.57 0.58
N THR A 83 -5.31 -1.14 1.42
CA THR A 83 -5.17 -1.11 2.88
C THR A 83 -4.03 -1.99 3.36
N GLY A 84 -3.80 -3.15 2.72
CA GLY A 84 -2.65 -4.00 2.97
C GLY A 84 -1.32 -3.29 2.70
N PHE A 85 -1.20 -2.61 1.55
CA PHE A 85 0.01 -1.83 1.21
C PHE A 85 0.23 -0.66 2.17
N ALA A 86 -0.82 0.06 2.54
CA ALA A 86 -0.74 1.10 3.56
C ALA A 86 -0.30 0.55 4.92
N GLY A 87 -0.79 -0.63 5.32
CA GLY A 87 -0.36 -1.32 6.53
C GLY A 87 1.13 -1.68 6.52
N VAL A 88 1.63 -2.23 5.42
CA VAL A 88 3.07 -2.52 5.23
C VAL A 88 3.90 -1.25 5.34
N ALA A 89 3.49 -0.18 4.65
CA ALA A 89 4.18 1.11 4.68
C ALA A 89 4.28 1.67 6.11
N LEU A 90 3.15 1.72 6.84
CA LEU A 90 3.11 2.20 8.21
C LEU A 90 3.94 1.34 9.16
N GLY A 91 4.00 0.02 8.95
CA GLY A 91 4.87 -0.88 9.69
C GLY A 91 6.36 -0.60 9.47
N ILE A 92 6.76 -0.36 8.21
CA ILE A 92 8.13 0.05 7.87
C ILE A 92 8.48 1.38 8.54
N ALA A 93 7.60 2.38 8.44
CA ALA A 93 7.81 3.68 9.07
C ALA A 93 7.92 3.59 10.58
N ARG A 94 7.07 2.78 11.23
CA ARG A 94 7.14 2.56 12.68
C ARG A 94 8.51 2.03 13.09
N GLY A 95 8.97 0.95 12.45
CA GLY A 95 10.29 0.41 12.75
C GLY A 95 11.41 1.41 12.45
N ALA A 96 11.28 2.26 11.43
CA ALA A 96 12.32 3.24 11.11
C ALA A 96 12.45 4.31 12.19
N LEU A 97 11.32 4.81 12.70
CA LEU A 97 11.32 5.79 13.78
C LEU A 97 11.85 5.19 15.08
N ASP A 98 11.47 3.95 15.42
CA ASP A 98 11.94 3.28 16.63
C ASP A 98 13.48 3.09 16.60
N ASP A 99 14.03 2.56 15.52
CA ASP A 99 15.47 2.36 15.37
C ASP A 99 16.26 3.67 15.27
N PHE A 100 15.64 4.69 14.68
CA PHE A 100 16.22 6.03 14.69
C PHE A 100 16.29 6.60 16.11
N VAL A 101 15.24 6.45 16.92
CA VAL A 101 15.24 6.89 18.32
C VAL A 101 16.37 6.20 19.10
N ASP A 102 16.55 4.89 18.91
CA ASP A 102 17.64 4.15 19.57
C ASP A 102 19.03 4.64 19.13
N THR A 103 19.20 4.92 17.84
CA THR A 103 20.42 5.53 17.31
C THR A 103 20.64 6.93 17.91
N ALA A 104 19.60 7.76 17.92
CA ALA A 104 19.68 9.16 18.30
C ALA A 104 20.05 9.36 19.77
N ARG A 105 19.65 8.43 20.64
CA ARG A 105 19.89 8.47 22.09
C ARG A 105 21.36 8.53 22.48
N THR A 106 22.24 7.92 21.68
CA THR A 106 23.65 7.73 22.06
C THR A 106 24.63 8.25 21.01
N LYS A 107 24.23 8.28 19.73
CA LYS A 107 25.14 8.66 18.65
C LYS A 107 25.53 10.14 18.75
N ILE A 108 26.83 10.39 18.80
CA ILE A 108 27.44 11.70 18.58
C ILE A 108 27.97 11.74 17.14
N PRO A 109 27.40 12.58 16.25
CA PRO A 109 27.91 12.72 14.90
C PRO A 109 29.36 13.18 14.88
N ARG A 110 30.13 12.75 13.88
CA ARG A 110 31.52 13.19 13.72
C ARG A 110 31.56 14.72 13.60
N GLY A 111 32.35 15.37 14.47
CA GLY A 111 32.46 16.83 14.51
C GLY A 111 31.41 17.54 15.38
N ALA A 112 30.42 16.81 15.92
CA ALA A 112 29.49 17.35 16.90
C ALA A 112 30.04 17.21 18.34
N LYS A 113 29.50 18.01 19.27
CA LYS A 113 29.85 17.98 20.70
C LYS A 113 28.82 17.26 21.58
N SER A 114 27.62 17.01 21.05
CA SER A 114 26.51 16.38 21.76
C SER A 114 25.84 15.31 20.90
N PRO A 115 25.13 14.36 21.52
CA PRO A 115 24.36 13.36 20.80
C PRO A 115 23.25 13.95 19.94
N ILE A 116 22.79 13.19 18.94
CA ILE A 116 21.68 13.56 18.05
C ILE A 116 20.43 13.96 18.85
N ARG A 117 20.14 13.28 19.97
CA ARG A 117 18.97 13.58 20.82
C ARG A 117 18.95 15.00 21.37
N ASP A 118 20.09 15.70 21.44
CA ASP A 118 20.18 17.07 21.97
C ASP A 118 19.97 18.13 20.87
N SER A 119 19.77 17.72 19.61
CA SER A 119 19.51 18.63 18.49
C SER A 119 18.02 19.00 18.41
N ALA A 120 17.70 20.28 18.63
CA ALA A 120 16.33 20.81 18.53
C ALA A 120 15.69 20.59 17.14
N VAL A 121 16.50 20.69 16.07
CA VAL A 121 16.03 20.43 14.70
C VAL A 121 15.60 18.97 14.55
N VAL A 122 16.40 18.05 15.09
CA VAL A 122 16.09 16.62 15.03
C VAL A 122 14.88 16.26 15.90
N GLN A 123 14.80 16.81 17.11
CA GLN A 123 13.63 16.63 17.99
C GLN A 123 12.35 17.09 17.31
N THR A 124 12.39 18.23 16.62
CA THR A 124 11.25 18.79 15.88
C THR A 124 10.83 17.89 14.72
N GLY A 125 11.79 17.45 13.90
CA GLY A 125 11.52 16.54 12.79
C GLY A 125 10.99 15.18 13.24
N LEU A 126 11.50 14.64 14.35
CA LEU A 126 11.02 13.40 14.94
C LEU A 126 9.56 13.52 15.39
N ALA A 127 9.23 14.62 16.07
CA ALA A 127 7.85 14.86 16.50
C ALA A 127 6.88 14.96 15.30
N GLN A 128 7.27 15.67 14.24
CA GLN A 128 6.45 15.80 13.03
C GLN A 128 6.26 14.45 12.32
N ALA A 129 7.34 13.70 12.11
CA ALA A 129 7.27 12.37 11.50
C ALA A 129 6.38 11.41 12.31
N GLU A 130 6.48 11.45 13.64
CA GLU A 130 5.65 10.64 14.54
C GLU A 130 4.17 11.02 14.44
N ILE A 131 3.86 12.32 14.45
CA ILE A 131 2.49 12.83 14.34
C ILE A 131 1.90 12.45 12.98
N ASP A 132 2.66 12.60 11.89
CA ASP A 132 2.19 12.31 10.54
C ASP A 132 1.87 10.82 10.36
N VAL A 133 2.75 9.92 10.81
CA VAL A 133 2.51 8.46 10.75
C VAL A 133 1.29 8.08 11.59
N ARG A 134 1.17 8.62 12.81
CA ARG A 134 0.01 8.34 13.67
C ARG A 134 -1.29 8.87 13.09
N SER A 135 -1.28 10.08 12.53
CA SER A 135 -2.45 10.71 11.92
C SER A 135 -2.90 9.94 10.67
N ALA A 136 -1.95 9.55 9.82
CA ALA A 136 -2.26 8.74 8.65
C ALA A 136 -2.82 7.36 9.03
N ARG A 137 -2.24 6.71 10.06
CA ARG A 137 -2.77 5.45 10.60
C ARG A 137 -4.17 5.62 11.17
N ALA A 138 -4.42 6.70 11.91
CA ALA A 138 -5.73 6.97 12.51
C ALA A 138 -6.79 7.15 11.43
N TRP A 139 -6.51 7.95 10.39
CA TRP A 139 -7.44 8.15 9.28
C TRP A 139 -7.72 6.83 8.52
N LEU A 140 -6.69 6.04 8.21
CA LEU A 140 -6.85 4.74 7.57
C LEU A 140 -7.77 3.80 8.35
N LEU A 141 -7.54 3.66 9.66
CA LEU A 141 -8.33 2.79 10.52
C LEU A 141 -9.75 3.32 10.75
N GLN A 142 -9.92 4.64 10.82
CA GLN A 142 -11.23 5.27 10.91
C GLN A 142 -12.06 5.00 9.65
N SER A 143 -11.46 5.18 8.46
CA SER A 143 -12.12 4.87 7.19
C SER A 143 -12.51 3.39 7.10
N LEU A 144 -11.59 2.49 7.48
CA LEU A 144 -11.87 1.05 7.55
C LEU A 144 -12.99 0.70 8.53
N ALA A 145 -13.04 1.32 9.71
CA ALA A 145 -14.08 1.06 10.70
C ALA A 145 -15.46 1.52 10.19
N GLY A 146 -15.53 2.65 9.50
CA GLY A 146 -16.74 3.14 8.84
C GLY A 146 -17.23 2.17 7.76
N ILE A 147 -16.32 1.75 6.88
CA ILE A 147 -16.58 0.74 5.86
C ILE A 147 -17.08 -0.56 6.49
N TRP A 148 -16.37 -1.06 7.50
CA TRP A 148 -16.69 -2.31 8.17
C TRP A 148 -18.10 -2.30 8.77
N LYS A 149 -18.47 -1.19 9.43
CA LYS A 149 -19.83 -1.00 9.96
C LYS A 149 -20.87 -1.11 8.84
N ARG A 150 -20.69 -0.36 7.74
CA ARG A 150 -21.61 -0.38 6.59
C ARG A 150 -21.79 -1.77 6.00
N VAL A 151 -20.69 -2.48 5.75
CA VAL A 151 -20.77 -3.82 5.15
C VAL A 151 -21.32 -4.87 6.11
N SER A 152 -21.13 -4.68 7.42
CA SER A 152 -21.74 -5.52 8.46
C SER A 152 -23.26 -5.36 8.51
N ASP A 153 -23.77 -4.18 8.18
CA ASP A 153 -25.21 -3.91 8.04
C ASP A 153 -25.78 -4.44 6.70
N GLY A 154 -24.99 -5.15 5.90
CA GLY A 154 -25.42 -5.76 4.63
C GLY A 154 -25.43 -4.82 3.43
N SER A 155 -24.90 -3.60 3.59
CA SER A 155 -24.74 -2.64 2.49
C SER A 155 -23.48 -2.92 1.67
N ASP A 156 -23.45 -2.50 0.41
CA ASP A 156 -22.24 -2.49 -0.41
C ASP A 156 -21.45 -1.18 -0.20
N LEU A 157 -20.19 -1.14 -0.64
CA LEU A 157 -19.36 0.06 -0.58
C LEU A 157 -19.95 1.18 -1.44
N SER A 158 -20.03 2.38 -0.88
CA SER A 158 -20.39 3.56 -1.67
C SER A 158 -19.17 4.13 -2.40
N ILE A 159 -19.38 5.07 -3.32
CA ILE A 159 -18.29 5.77 -4.00
C ILE A 159 -17.51 6.61 -2.98
N GLU A 160 -18.21 7.23 -2.03
CA GLU A 160 -17.61 8.00 -0.93
C GLU A 160 -16.67 7.13 -0.09
N ASP A 161 -17.09 5.91 0.24
CA ASP A 161 -16.27 4.97 1.01
C ASP A 161 -14.97 4.67 0.26
N ARG A 162 -15.09 4.31 -1.03
CA ARG A 162 -13.98 4.02 -1.97
C ARG A 162 -12.98 5.17 -2.07
N ILE A 163 -13.49 6.39 -2.29
CA ILE A 163 -12.67 7.60 -2.33
C ILE A 163 -11.95 7.84 -1.00
N ALA A 164 -12.65 7.70 0.13
CA ALA A 164 -12.07 7.92 1.44
C ALA A 164 -10.95 6.92 1.74
N ILE A 165 -11.15 5.63 1.45
CA ILE A 165 -10.15 4.61 1.72
C ILE A 165 -8.95 4.66 0.78
N ARG A 166 -9.17 5.02 -0.50
CA ARG A 166 -8.10 5.29 -1.46
C ARG A 166 -7.21 6.43 -1.01
N GLY A 167 -7.83 7.55 -0.62
CA GLY A 167 -7.15 8.73 -0.12
C GLY A 167 -6.33 8.41 1.14
N ALA A 168 -6.96 7.72 2.12
CA ALA A 168 -6.30 7.34 3.36
C ALA A 168 -5.12 6.39 3.14
N SER A 169 -5.28 5.39 2.27
CA SER A 169 -4.25 4.38 1.98
C SER A 169 -3.06 5.01 1.25
N THR A 170 -3.32 5.81 0.21
CA THR A 170 -2.26 6.50 -0.55
C THR A 170 -1.52 7.49 0.35
N ASN A 171 -2.24 8.29 1.15
CA ASN A 171 -1.62 9.20 2.12
C ASN A 171 -0.76 8.46 3.15
N ALA A 172 -1.23 7.32 3.68
CA ALA A 172 -0.45 6.51 4.62
C ALA A 172 0.86 6.00 4.02
N ILE A 173 0.87 5.59 2.75
CA ILE A 173 2.10 5.17 2.05
C ILE A 173 3.10 6.34 1.96
N HIS A 174 2.64 7.53 1.56
CA HIS A 174 3.53 8.69 1.41
C HIS A 174 4.02 9.26 2.74
N LYS A 175 3.16 9.34 3.77
CA LYS A 175 3.56 9.74 5.12
C LYS A 175 4.51 8.75 5.77
N ALA A 176 4.35 7.46 5.50
CA ALA A 176 5.33 6.46 5.90
C ALA A 176 6.69 6.69 5.23
N ARG A 177 6.71 6.94 3.92
CA ARG A 177 7.94 7.27 3.17
C ARG A 177 8.63 8.52 3.72
N GLU A 178 7.91 9.60 3.95
CA GLU A 178 8.46 10.84 4.53
C GLU A 178 9.09 10.61 5.91
N ALA A 179 8.45 9.81 6.78
CA ALA A 179 8.99 9.49 8.09
C ALA A 179 10.27 8.64 8.03
N VAL A 180 10.35 7.68 7.09
CA VAL A 180 11.56 6.90 6.84
C VAL A 180 12.67 7.77 6.27
N ASP A 181 12.35 8.66 5.33
CA ASP A 181 13.31 9.61 4.75
C ASP A 181 13.89 10.52 5.85
N PHE A 182 13.06 11.01 6.78
CA PHE A 182 13.53 11.73 7.95
C PHE A 182 14.49 10.88 8.79
N ALA A 183 14.09 9.67 9.20
CA ALA A 183 14.87 8.78 10.04
C ALA A 183 16.24 8.43 9.42
N TYR A 184 16.24 8.10 8.13
CA TYR A 184 17.44 7.76 7.37
C TYR A 184 18.42 8.95 7.28
N ASN A 185 17.92 10.13 6.94
CA ASN A 185 18.75 11.33 6.83
C ASN A 185 19.28 11.80 8.20
N ALA A 186 18.42 11.82 9.22
CA ALA A 186 18.80 12.26 10.56
C ALA A 186 19.80 11.31 11.24
N ALA A 187 19.76 10.01 10.91
CA ALA A 187 20.76 9.05 11.38
C ALA A 187 22.14 9.25 10.73
N GLY A 188 22.24 9.90 9.57
CA GLY A 188 23.49 10.18 8.87
C GLY A 188 24.29 8.91 8.50
N ALA A 189 25.61 9.01 8.42
CA ALA A 189 26.48 7.97 7.84
C ALA A 189 26.40 6.56 8.46
N THR A 190 25.77 6.36 9.63
CA THR A 190 25.57 5.00 10.17
C THR A 190 24.43 4.28 9.44
N ALA A 191 23.47 5.02 8.89
CA ALA A 191 22.30 4.47 8.24
C ALA A 191 22.58 3.76 6.92
N ILE A 192 23.79 3.87 6.35
CA ILE A 192 24.17 3.23 5.08
C ILE A 192 24.74 1.82 5.25
N PHE A 193 25.15 1.45 6.46
CA PHE A 193 25.75 0.14 6.70
C PHE A 193 24.68 -0.94 6.67
N HIS A 194 24.96 -2.06 6.01
CA HIS A 194 24.04 -3.20 5.94
C HIS A 194 23.69 -3.78 7.32
N SER A 195 24.59 -3.64 8.30
CA SER A 195 24.33 -4.02 9.69
C SER A 195 23.35 -3.07 10.40
N HIS A 196 23.08 -1.90 9.81
CA HIS A 196 22.13 -0.93 10.35
C HIS A 196 20.76 -1.08 9.67
N PRO A 197 19.69 -1.32 10.43
CA PRO A 197 18.37 -1.66 9.87
C PRO A 197 17.69 -0.54 9.06
N LEU A 198 18.10 0.72 9.21
CA LEU A 198 17.54 1.85 8.45
C LEU A 198 17.76 1.73 6.93
N GLU A 199 18.89 1.18 6.46
CA GLU A 199 19.14 1.06 5.02
C GLU A 199 18.08 0.18 4.34
N ARG A 200 17.71 -0.93 4.99
CA ARG A 200 16.66 -1.82 4.51
C ARG A 200 15.31 -1.13 4.51
N ARG A 201 14.96 -0.42 5.58
CA ARG A 201 13.67 0.30 5.66
C ARG A 201 13.55 1.37 4.60
N PHE A 202 14.63 2.10 4.34
CA PHE A 202 14.71 3.08 3.26
C PHE A 202 14.47 2.41 1.90
N ARG A 203 15.19 1.35 1.57
CA ARG A 203 14.99 0.64 0.28
C ARG A 203 13.58 0.07 0.15
N ASP A 204 13.07 -0.56 1.21
CA ASP A 204 11.76 -1.22 1.21
C ASP A 204 10.63 -0.19 1.03
N ILE A 205 10.63 0.94 1.76
CA ILE A 205 9.56 1.94 1.62
C ILE A 205 9.55 2.62 0.25
N HIS A 206 10.72 2.90 -0.32
CA HIS A 206 10.82 3.48 -1.67
C HIS A 206 10.39 2.49 -2.75
N THR A 207 10.49 1.18 -2.48
CA THR A 207 9.93 0.16 -3.38
C THR A 207 8.41 0.07 -3.23
N VAL A 208 7.87 0.19 -2.01
CA VAL A 208 6.41 0.24 -1.77
C VAL A 208 5.76 1.37 -2.58
N THR A 209 6.38 2.55 -2.67
CA THR A 209 5.81 3.70 -3.41
C THR A 209 5.74 3.50 -4.92
N GLN A 210 6.51 2.56 -5.50
CA GLN A 210 6.48 2.25 -6.93
C GLN A 210 5.30 1.35 -7.31
N GLN A 211 4.70 0.69 -6.33
CA GLN A 211 3.53 -0.14 -6.58
C GLN A 211 2.34 0.75 -6.98
N LEU A 212 1.42 0.21 -7.78
CA LEU A 212 0.15 0.84 -8.16
C LEU A 212 -0.51 1.64 -7.02
N GLN A 213 -0.60 1.08 -5.81
CA GLN A 213 -1.23 1.67 -4.61
C GLN A 213 -0.56 2.97 -4.17
N GLY A 214 0.73 3.15 -4.45
CA GLY A 214 1.50 4.35 -4.13
C GLY A 214 1.42 5.48 -5.16
N ARG A 215 0.72 5.29 -6.29
CA ARG A 215 0.66 6.31 -7.36
C ARG A 215 0.03 7.61 -6.87
N LEU A 216 0.72 8.73 -7.13
CA LEU A 216 0.24 10.07 -6.79
C LEU A 216 -1.03 10.46 -7.56
N SER A 217 -1.27 9.88 -8.74
CA SER A 217 -2.48 10.11 -9.54
C SER A 217 -3.77 9.72 -8.80
N HIS A 218 -3.70 8.91 -7.75
CA HIS A 218 -4.87 8.67 -6.89
C HIS A 218 -5.35 9.95 -6.20
N PHE A 219 -4.46 10.87 -5.85
CA PHE A 219 -4.86 12.16 -5.28
C PHE A 219 -5.57 13.04 -6.30
N GLU A 220 -5.25 12.91 -7.59
CA GLU A 220 -5.98 13.60 -8.66
C GLU A 220 -7.43 13.12 -8.71
N THR A 221 -7.66 11.80 -8.68
CA THR A 221 -9.03 11.24 -8.66
C THR A 221 -9.79 11.65 -7.40
N VAL A 222 -9.16 11.56 -6.22
CA VAL A 222 -9.78 11.97 -4.95
C VAL A 222 -10.13 13.46 -4.97
N GLY A 223 -9.20 14.31 -5.40
CA GLY A 223 -9.41 15.76 -5.49
C GLY A 223 -10.48 16.14 -6.51
N ALA A 224 -10.46 15.52 -7.70
CA ALA A 224 -11.48 15.72 -8.72
C ALA A 224 -12.88 15.38 -8.19
N TRP A 225 -13.03 14.23 -7.52
CA TRP A 225 -14.29 13.83 -6.89
C TRP A 225 -14.75 14.82 -5.83
N MET A 226 -13.84 15.30 -4.96
CA MET A 226 -14.16 16.31 -3.93
C MET A 226 -14.66 17.63 -4.53
N MET A 227 -14.20 17.98 -5.73
CA MET A 227 -14.63 19.19 -6.46
C MET A 227 -15.88 18.96 -7.33
N GLY A 228 -16.43 17.74 -7.36
CA GLY A 228 -17.56 17.39 -8.22
C GLY A 228 -17.21 17.31 -9.71
N ALA A 229 -15.92 17.18 -10.05
CA ALA A 229 -15.49 17.00 -11.43
C ALA A 229 -15.72 15.55 -11.90
N GLU A 230 -16.01 15.38 -13.19
CA GLU A 230 -16.04 14.05 -13.81
C GLU A 230 -14.64 13.43 -13.75
N THR A 231 -14.55 12.19 -13.25
CA THR A 231 -13.27 11.51 -13.03
C THR A 231 -13.40 10.00 -13.21
N ASP A 232 -12.30 9.36 -13.61
CA ASP A 232 -12.23 7.91 -13.72
C ASP A 232 -12.09 7.27 -12.33
N LEU A 233 -13.14 6.54 -11.93
CA LEU A 233 -13.22 5.84 -10.64
C LEU A 233 -12.68 4.40 -10.73
N THR A 234 -12.00 4.01 -11.80
CA THR A 234 -11.49 2.63 -11.97
C THR A 234 -10.53 2.23 -10.85
N TRP A 235 -9.76 3.17 -10.32
CA TRP A 235 -8.71 2.92 -9.32
C TRP A 235 -9.06 3.40 -7.91
N VAL A 236 -10.32 3.66 -7.61
CA VAL A 236 -10.77 4.00 -6.25
C VAL A 236 -11.70 2.93 -5.68
#